data_AF-A0A936NTU9-F1
#
_entry.id   AF-A0A936NTU9-F1
#
_cell.length_a   1.000
_cell.length_b   1.000
_cell.length_c   1.000
_cell.angle_alpha   90.00
_cell.angle_beta   90.00
_cell.angle_gamma   90.00
#
_symmetry.space_group_name_H-M   'P 1'
#
loop_
_entity.id
_entity.type
_entity.pdbx_description
1 polymer ?
#
loop_
_entity_poly.entity_id
_entity_poly.type
_entity_poly.pdbx_seq_one_letter_code
_entity_poly.pdbx_strand_id
1 'polypeptide(L)'
;MALKPSYTIIQPREDLREGKPLDASAFAVHLDQVRDGRAPKVYQKPEEFFNRTYLTQNLTGFAAEVIRRLSGIKTEANAVFNLTT
;
A
#
# COMPACT_ATOMS: atom_id res chain seq x y z
N MET A 1 -8.45 28.08 19.47
CA MET A 1 -9.20 26.80 19.45
C MET A 1 -8.20 25.68 19.69
N ALA A 2 -8.38 24.82 20.69
CA ALA A 2 -7.48 23.69 20.93
C ALA A 2 -7.74 22.56 19.92
N LEU A 3 -6.68 21.94 19.40
CA LEU A 3 -6.80 20.77 18.51
C LEU A 3 -7.28 19.57 19.33
N LYS A 4 -8.27 18.84 18.80
CA LYS A 4 -8.73 17.60 19.43
C LYS A 4 -7.65 16.51 19.32
N PRO A 5 -7.43 15.69 20.36
CA PRO A 5 -6.51 14.57 20.27
C PRO A 5 -6.92 13.60 19.15
N SER A 6 -5.95 13.09 18.39
CA SER A 6 -6.18 12.27 17.19
C SER A 6 -7.06 11.04 17.44
N TYR A 7 -6.88 10.38 18.59
CA TYR A 7 -7.68 9.21 18.97
C TYR A 7 -9.17 9.51 19.20
N THR A 8 -9.56 10.78 19.34
CA THR A 8 -10.97 11.20 19.50
C THR A 8 -11.66 11.48 18.18
N ILE A 9 -10.90 11.62 17.09
CA ILE A 9 -11.40 11.99 15.75
C ILE A 9 -11.14 10.92 14.70
N ILE A 10 -10.19 10.02 14.93
CA ILE A 10 -9.89 8.89 14.06
C ILE A 10 -10.61 7.66 14.62
N GLN A 11 -11.44 7.03 13.79
CA GLN A 11 -11.96 5.69 14.08
C GLN A 11 -10.98 4.66 13.51
N PRO A 12 -10.33 3.84 14.36
CA PRO A 12 -9.52 2.72 13.87
C PRO A 12 -10.38 1.74 13.09
N ARG A 13 -9.77 1.01 12.15
CA ARG A 13 -10.47 -0.01 11.37
C ARG A 13 -11.06 -1.09 12.27
N GLU A 14 -12.17 -1.67 11.84
CA GLU A 14 -12.91 -2.67 12.59
C GLU A 14 -12.05 -3.87 12.99
N ASP A 15 -11.23 -4.39 12.09
CA ASP A 15 -10.32 -5.50 12.34
C ASP A 15 -9.26 -5.20 13.42
N LEU A 16 -8.86 -3.93 13.56
CA LEU A 16 -7.97 -3.49 14.63
C LEU A 16 -8.69 -3.33 15.98
N ARG A 17 -9.99 -3.02 15.95
CA ARG A 17 -10.83 -2.85 17.16
C ARG A 17 -11.26 -4.19 17.76
N GLU A 18 -11.43 -5.21 16.93
CA GLU A 18 -11.88 -6.56 17.36
C GLU A 18 -10.80 -7.36 18.10
N GLY A 19 -9.55 -6.90 18.13
CA GLY A 19 -8.45 -7.57 18.84
C GLY A 19 -8.08 -8.94 18.26
N LYS A 20 -8.48 -9.24 17.01
CA LYS A 20 -8.11 -10.48 16.33
C LYS A 20 -6.59 -10.52 16.11
N PRO A 21 -5.95 -11.70 16.20
CA PRO A 21 -4.54 -11.84 15.87
C PRO A 21 -4.31 -11.36 14.43
N LEU A 22 -3.48 -10.33 14.28
CA LEU A 22 -3.07 -9.84 12.96
C LEU A 22 -2.01 -10.80 12.44
N ASP A 23 -2.39 -11.69 11.54
CA ASP A 23 -1.43 -12.53 10.84
C ASP A 23 -0.42 -11.64 10.11
N ALA A 24 0.87 -11.96 10.21
CA ALA A 24 1.93 -11.27 9.49
C ALA A 24 1.68 -11.30 7.97
N SER A 25 1.04 -12.37 7.47
CA SER A 25 0.62 -12.48 6.07
C SER A 25 -0.38 -11.41 5.65
N ALA A 26 -1.12 -10.79 6.58
CA ALA A 26 -2.04 -9.69 6.29
C ALA A 26 -1.32 -8.38 5.95
N PHE A 27 -0.01 -8.27 6.24
CA PHE A 27 0.79 -7.08 5.94
C PHE A 27 1.69 -7.25 4.71
N ALA A 28 1.86 -8.47 4.22
CA ALA A 28 2.65 -8.77 3.04
C ALA A 28 1.76 -9.11 1.84
N VAL A 29 2.12 -8.59 0.67
CA VAL A 29 1.41 -8.93 -0.57
C VAL A 29 2.01 -10.18 -1.21
N HIS A 30 1.17 -11.18 -1.45
CA HIS A 30 1.51 -12.35 -2.26
C HIS A 30 1.13 -12.11 -3.73
N LEU A 31 2.08 -11.66 -4.54
CA LEU A 31 1.81 -11.27 -5.94
C LEU A 31 1.31 -12.43 -6.80
N ASP A 32 1.72 -13.66 -6.50
CA ASP A 32 1.19 -14.88 -7.14
C ASP A 32 -0.30 -15.08 -6.83
N GLN A 33 -0.71 -14.86 -5.59
CA GLN A 33 -2.12 -14.95 -5.18
C GLN A 33 -2.95 -13.81 -5.77
N VAL A 34 -2.37 -12.61 -5.92
CA VAL A 34 -3.05 -11.49 -6.59
C VAL A 34 -3.30 -11.83 -8.05
N ARG A 35 -2.28 -12.33 -8.75
CA ARG A 35 -2.37 -12.79 -10.15
C ARG A 35 -3.42 -13.89 -10.32
N ASP A 36 -3.46 -14.84 -9.40
CA ASP A 36 -4.37 -16.00 -9.47
C ASP A 36 -5.77 -15.72 -8.90
N GLY A 37 -6.05 -14.49 -8.44
CA GLY A 37 -7.36 -14.13 -7.86
C GLY A 37 -7.66 -14.78 -6.50
N ARG A 38 -6.64 -15.26 -5.80
CA ARG A 38 -6.72 -15.93 -4.49
C ARG A 38 -6.35 -15.04 -3.30
N ALA A 39 -5.82 -13.85 -3.55
CA ALA A 39 -5.42 -12.92 -2.50
C ALA A 39 -6.60 -12.38 -1.67
N PRO A 40 -6.40 -11.82 -0.48
CA PRO A 40 -7.44 -11.07 0.22
C PRO A 40 -8.06 -9.96 -0.64
N LYS A 41 -9.35 -9.65 -0.45
CA LYS A 41 -10.09 -8.62 -1.24
C LYS A 41 -9.37 -7.27 -1.31
N VAL A 42 -8.71 -6.86 -0.22
CA VAL A 42 -7.91 -5.63 -0.16
C VAL A 42 -6.81 -5.56 -1.22
N TYR A 43 -6.27 -6.69 -1.68
CA TYR A 43 -5.25 -6.73 -2.74
C TYR A 43 -5.83 -7.04 -4.12
N GLN A 44 -7.10 -7.43 -4.22
CA GLN A 44 -7.78 -7.67 -5.49
C GLN A 44 -8.54 -6.45 -6.00
N LYS A 45 -9.10 -5.65 -5.08
CA LYS A 45 -9.91 -4.48 -5.41
C LYS A 45 -9.10 -3.19 -5.22
N PRO A 46 -8.86 -2.42 -6.30
CA PRO A 46 -8.08 -1.19 -6.22
C PRO A 46 -8.63 -0.19 -5.20
N GLU A 47 -9.94 -0.03 -5.14
CA GLU A 47 -10.62 0.87 -4.20
C GLU A 47 -10.34 0.53 -2.71
N GLU A 48 -10.36 -0.76 -2.34
CA GLU A 48 -10.07 -1.20 -0.97
C GLU A 48 -8.60 -1.04 -0.63
N PHE A 49 -7.70 -1.28 -1.60
CA PHE A 49 -6.26 -1.06 -1.45
C PHE A 49 -5.94 0.41 -1.21
N PHE A 50 -6.36 1.29 -2.12
CA PHE A 50 -6.02 2.72 -2.06
C PHE A 50 -6.71 3.46 -0.92
N ASN A 51 -7.84 2.97 -0.41
CA ASN A 51 -8.42 3.50 0.83
C ASN A 51 -7.50 3.28 2.06
N ARG A 52 -6.57 2.33 1.97
CA ARG A 52 -5.60 2.00 3.04
C ARG A 52 -4.17 2.45 2.71
N THR A 53 -3.93 2.92 1.49
CA THR A 53 -2.60 3.28 1.00
C THR A 53 -2.58 4.73 0.56
N TYR A 54 -1.91 5.56 1.34
CA TYR A 54 -1.64 6.93 0.94
C TYR A 54 -0.45 6.97 -0.04
N LEU A 55 -0.69 7.46 -1.25
CA LEU A 55 0.36 7.67 -2.24
C LEU A 55 1.18 8.91 -1.85
N THR A 56 2.26 8.67 -1.13
CA THR A 56 3.25 9.73 -0.85
C THR A 56 3.90 10.22 -2.14
N GLN A 57 4.54 11.38 -2.09
CA GLN A 57 5.29 11.91 -3.23
C GLN A 57 6.36 10.91 -3.73
N ASN A 58 7.10 10.30 -2.79
CA ASN A 58 8.10 9.28 -3.12
C ASN A 58 7.47 8.03 -3.74
N LEU A 59 6.38 7.53 -3.17
CA LEU A 59 5.69 6.34 -3.70
C LEU A 59 5.10 6.60 -5.10
N THR A 60 4.59 7.81 -5.32
CA THR A 60 4.08 8.26 -6.62
C THR A 60 5.19 8.34 -7.66
N GLY A 61 6.33 8.94 -7.30
CA GLY A 61 7.51 9.03 -8.16
C GLY A 61 8.02 7.64 -8.53
N PHE A 62 8.15 6.76 -7.54
CA PHE A 62 8.54 5.35 -7.73
C PHE A 62 7.59 4.62 -8.69
N ALA A 63 6.28 4.69 -8.44
CA ALA A 63 5.29 4.03 -9.31
C ALA A 63 5.37 4.53 -10.76
N ALA A 64 5.53 5.84 -10.97
CA ALA A 64 5.69 6.41 -12.31
C ALA A 64 6.96 5.91 -13.03
N GLU A 65 8.05 5.73 -12.28
CA GLU A 65 9.31 5.21 -12.82
C GLU A 65 9.24 3.72 -13.17
N VAL A 66 8.53 2.93 -12.37
CA VAL A 66 8.21 1.52 -12.68
C VAL A 66 7.41 1.44 -13.98
N ILE A 67 6.34 2.23 -14.12
CA ILE A 67 5.50 2.25 -15.33
C ILE A 67 6.32 2.66 -16.56
N ARG A 68 7.17 3.70 -16.45
CA ARG A 68 8.04 4.12 -17.57
C ARG A 68 8.94 2.98 -18.06
N ARG A 69 9.58 2.25 -17.14
CA ARG A 69 10.43 1.10 -17.50
C ARG A 69 9.64 -0.04 -18.14
N LEU A 70 8.48 -0.40 -17.58
CA LEU A 70 7.61 -1.44 -18.15
C LEU A 70 7.11 -1.08 -19.55
N SER A 71 6.96 0.22 -19.84
CA SER A 71 6.63 0.74 -21.17
C SER A 71 7.83 0.86 -22.12
N GLY A 72 9.02 0.37 -21.73
CA GLY A 72 10.23 0.42 -22.55
C GLY A 72 10.91 1.79 -22.63
N ILE A 73 10.50 2.75 -21.81
CA ILE A 73 11.12 4.08 -21.75
C ILE A 73 12.43 3.95 -20.96
N LYS A 74 13.55 4.32 -21.60
CA LYS A 74 14.86 4.38 -20.95
C LYS A 74 14.87 5.50 -19.92
N THR A 75 14.75 5.12 -18.66
CA THR A 75 15.09 5.95 -17.49
C THR A 75 16.55 5.69 -17.10
N GLU A 76 17.13 6.45 -16.16
CA GLU A 76 18.55 6.32 -15.79
C GLU A 76 18.98 4.90 -15.37
N ALA A 77 20.31 4.69 -15.31
CA ALA A 77 20.98 3.39 -15.48
C ALA A 77 20.66 2.28 -14.48
N ASN A 78 20.04 2.56 -13.33
CA ASN A 78 19.83 1.55 -12.29
C ASN A 78 18.34 1.26 -12.06
N ALA A 79 17.97 -0.02 -12.02
CA ALA A 79 16.61 -0.49 -11.73
C ALA A 79 16.40 -0.83 -10.24
N VAL A 80 17.43 -0.63 -9.41
CA VAL A 80 17.38 -0.86 -7.96
C VAL A 80 16.90 0.40 -7.26
N PHE A 81 15.81 0.27 -6.50
CA PHE A 81 15.27 1.33 -5.66
C PHE A 81 15.52 1.00 -4.19
N ASN A 82 16.12 1.95 -3.46
CA ASN A 82 16.23 1.84 -2.02
C ASN A 82 15.14 2.67 -1.37
N LEU A 83 14.20 2.02 -0.69
CA LEU A 83 13.11 2.64 0.04
C LEU A 83 13.52 2.75 1.51
N THR A 84 14.38 3.72 1.83
CA THR A 84 14.69 4.06 3.22
C THR A 84 13.55 4.89 3.83
N THR A 85 13.03 4.41 4.97
CA THR A 85 12.04 5.09 5.81
C THR A 85 12.70 5.95 6.87
#